data_AF-A0A4S5DC31-F1
#
_entry.id   AF-A0A4S5DC31-F1
#
_cell.length_a   1.000
_cell.length_b   1.000
_cell.length_c   1.000
_cell.angle_alpha   90.00
_cell.angle_beta   90.00
_cell.angle_gamma   90.00
#
_symmetry.space_group_name_H-M   'P 1'
#
loop_
_entity.id
_entity.type
_entity.pdbx_description
1 polymer ?
#
loop_
_entity_poly.entity_id
_entity_poly.type
_entity_poly.pdbx_seq_one_letter_code
_entity_poly.pdbx_strand_id
1 'polypeptide(L)'
;MTTKEAAVTAIPTLTTKRLVLRPLDNADVPGFVEIWSDPEFTRYIGGRSDPDSVWHAMAGNIGCWALTGVGPWAVVERSTGSLVGRAGLWTEPGWPGVEAVWFIRRDRWGRGYAREAANAAIGWAFAQRPDLDEVVAVILPDNTASVRVAERLGMTPRRLEFIHGEDHAVYTISQADWSAALRGLPAVPAVPAQAG
;
A
#
# COMPACT_ATOMS: atom_id res chain seq x y z
N MET A 1 -36.58 -10.74 3.74
CA MET A 1 -35.11 -10.78 3.83
C MET A 1 -34.56 -10.32 2.50
N THR A 2 -34.16 -9.06 2.40
CA THR A 2 -33.56 -8.53 1.17
C THR A 2 -32.09 -8.91 1.22
N THR A 3 -31.69 -9.88 0.38
CA THR A 3 -30.29 -10.19 0.15
C THR A 3 -29.63 -8.93 -0.38
N LYS A 4 -28.78 -8.29 0.43
CA LYS A 4 -27.92 -7.21 -0.02
C LYS A 4 -26.93 -7.87 -0.98
N GLU A 5 -27.16 -7.73 -2.27
CA GLU A 5 -26.19 -8.08 -3.31
C GLU A 5 -24.85 -7.48 -2.87
N ALA A 6 -23.86 -8.32 -2.59
CA ALA A 6 -22.50 -7.86 -2.38
C ALA A 6 -22.04 -7.32 -3.73
N ALA A 7 -22.24 -6.02 -3.96
CA ALA A 7 -21.68 -5.35 -5.10
C ALA A 7 -20.17 -5.61 -5.07
N VAL A 8 -19.68 -6.39 -6.03
CA VAL A 8 -18.24 -6.52 -6.27
C VAL A 8 -17.76 -5.11 -6.57
N THR A 9 -17.20 -4.45 -5.55
CA THR A 9 -16.79 -3.07 -5.68
C THR A 9 -15.58 -3.07 -6.60
N ALA A 10 -15.71 -2.39 -7.75
CA ALA A 10 -14.61 -2.24 -8.68
C ALA A 10 -13.41 -1.63 -7.93
N ILE A 11 -12.26 -2.31 -7.97
CA ILE A 11 -11.04 -1.81 -7.35
C ILE A 11 -10.67 -0.51 -8.08
N PRO A 12 -10.62 0.65 -7.41
CA PRO A 12 -10.42 1.92 -8.07
C PRO A 12 -8.99 2.05 -8.60
N THR A 13 -8.77 2.93 -9.57
CA THR A 13 -7.42 3.32 -10.02
C THR A 13 -7.10 4.71 -9.51
N LEU A 14 -5.98 4.87 -8.82
CA LEU A 14 -5.49 6.16 -8.34
C LEU A 14 -4.33 6.62 -9.22
N THR A 15 -4.28 7.93 -9.49
CA THR A 15 -3.19 8.53 -10.25
C THR A 15 -2.51 9.58 -9.40
N THR A 16 -1.18 9.55 -9.36
CA THR A 16 -0.36 10.56 -8.71
C THR A 16 0.45 11.32 -9.77
N LYS A 17 1.37 12.19 -9.34
CA LYS A 17 2.27 12.89 -10.26
C LYS A 17 3.03 11.90 -11.16
N ARG A 18 3.57 10.82 -10.59
CA ARG A 18 4.48 9.89 -11.28
C ARG A 18 3.97 8.46 -11.38
N LEU A 19 2.93 8.08 -10.63
CA LEU A 19 2.50 6.69 -10.47
C LEU A 19 1.03 6.50 -10.83
N VAL A 20 0.71 5.29 -11.28
CA VAL A 20 -0.65 4.76 -11.32
C VAL A 20 -0.72 3.62 -10.32
N LEU A 21 -1.68 3.68 -9.39
CA LEU A 21 -2.04 2.59 -8.50
C LEU A 21 -3.29 1.96 -9.08
N ARG A 22 -3.17 0.74 -9.62
CA ARG A 22 -4.26 0.06 -10.34
C ARG A 22 -4.47 -1.37 -9.82
N PRO A 23 -5.63 -1.99 -10.10
CA PRO A 23 -5.87 -3.37 -9.71
C PRO A 23 -4.73 -4.28 -10.18
N LEU A 24 -4.41 -5.29 -9.37
CA LEU A 24 -3.47 -6.35 -9.76
C LEU A 24 -4.07 -7.12 -10.94
N ASP A 25 -3.21 -7.48 -11.89
CA ASP A 25 -3.59 -8.22 -13.10
C ASP A 25 -2.70 -9.46 -13.26
N ASN A 26 -3.20 -10.53 -13.89
CA ASN A 26 -2.42 -11.74 -14.15
C ASN A 26 -1.11 -11.44 -14.92
N ALA A 27 -1.10 -10.41 -15.77
CA ALA A 27 0.09 -9.97 -16.49
C ALA A 27 1.20 -9.40 -15.58
N ASP A 28 0.91 -9.11 -14.31
CA ASP A 28 1.92 -8.64 -13.34
C ASP A 28 2.78 -9.77 -12.78
N VAL A 29 2.36 -11.03 -12.88
CA VAL A 29 3.06 -12.18 -12.27
C VAL A 29 4.55 -12.19 -12.64
N PRO A 30 4.96 -12.08 -13.92
CA PRO A 30 6.38 -12.07 -14.27
C PRO A 30 7.15 -10.92 -13.62
N GLY A 31 6.55 -9.73 -13.54
CA GLY A 31 7.17 -8.56 -12.92
C GLY A 31 7.30 -8.71 -11.41
N PHE A 32 6.33 -9.31 -10.74
CA PHE A 32 6.43 -9.60 -9.31
C PHE A 32 7.40 -10.73 -9.01
N VAL A 33 7.49 -11.76 -9.85
CA VAL A 33 8.53 -12.80 -9.77
C VAL A 33 9.92 -12.18 -9.84
N GLU A 34 10.16 -11.25 -10.77
CA GLU A 34 11.43 -10.53 -10.87
C GLU A 34 11.76 -9.78 -9.56
N ILE A 35 10.78 -9.06 -9.02
CA ILE A 35 10.95 -8.27 -7.79
C ILE A 35 11.25 -9.16 -6.58
N TRP A 36 10.47 -10.22 -6.38
CA TRP A 36 10.66 -11.16 -5.27
C TRP A 36 11.88 -12.09 -5.44
N SER A 37 12.52 -12.10 -6.62
CA SER A 37 13.78 -12.81 -6.81
C SER A 37 15.00 -12.01 -6.33
N ASP A 38 14.85 -10.72 -6.02
CA ASP A 38 15.95 -9.90 -5.48
C ASP A 38 16.12 -10.14 -3.96
N PRO A 39 17.23 -10.75 -3.51
CA PRO A 39 17.43 -11.09 -2.10
C PRO A 39 17.52 -9.86 -1.19
N GLU A 40 17.92 -8.70 -1.72
CA GLU A 40 17.96 -7.45 -0.94
C GLU A 40 16.56 -6.91 -0.68
N PHE A 41 15.64 -7.14 -1.62
CA PHE A 41 14.23 -6.80 -1.48
C PHE A 41 13.53 -7.74 -0.48
N THR A 42 13.78 -9.05 -0.57
CA THR A 42 13.07 -10.06 0.25
C THR A 42 13.54 -10.15 1.68
N ARG A 43 14.62 -9.45 2.06
CA ARG A 43 15.26 -9.51 3.37
C ARG A 43 14.29 -9.45 4.56
N TYR A 44 13.21 -8.67 4.46
CA TYR A 44 12.26 -8.43 5.57
C TYR A 44 10.84 -8.97 5.33
N ILE A 45 10.54 -9.49 4.13
CA ILE A 45 9.17 -9.88 3.74
C ILE A 45 9.07 -11.37 3.36
N GLY A 46 10.20 -12.09 3.41
CA GLY A 46 10.30 -13.46 2.92
C GLY A 46 10.43 -13.54 1.39
N GLY A 47 11.03 -14.63 0.91
CA GLY A 47 11.20 -14.89 -0.52
C GLY A 47 10.09 -15.76 -1.08
N ARG A 48 9.47 -15.32 -2.17
CA ARG A 48 8.55 -16.10 -3.02
C ARG A 48 8.85 -15.81 -4.47
N SER A 49 9.68 -16.63 -5.11
CA SER A 49 10.16 -16.38 -6.47
C SER A 49 9.58 -17.34 -7.52
N ASP A 50 8.81 -18.36 -7.15
CA ASP A 50 8.10 -19.16 -8.12
C ASP A 50 6.78 -18.50 -8.57
N PRO A 51 6.41 -18.59 -9.87
CA PRO A 51 5.20 -17.96 -10.40
C PRO A 51 3.90 -18.35 -9.69
N ASP A 52 3.78 -19.61 -9.24
CA ASP A 52 2.57 -20.10 -8.60
C ASP A 52 2.37 -19.43 -7.23
N SER A 53 3.40 -19.37 -6.39
CA SER A 53 3.35 -18.67 -5.10
C SER A 53 3.08 -17.18 -5.26
N VAL A 54 3.67 -16.54 -6.29
CA VAL A 54 3.42 -15.13 -6.62
C VAL A 54 1.97 -14.90 -7.03
N TRP A 55 1.44 -15.76 -7.89
CA TRP A 55 0.04 -15.69 -8.32
C TRP A 55 -0.92 -15.84 -7.14
N HIS A 56 -0.69 -16.80 -6.25
CA HIS A 56 -1.52 -16.98 -5.05
C HIS A 56 -1.43 -15.79 -4.08
N ALA A 57 -0.25 -15.18 -3.93
CA ALA A 57 -0.10 -13.96 -3.15
C ALA A 57 -0.91 -12.81 -3.76
N MET A 58 -0.89 -12.66 -5.09
CA MET A 58 -1.72 -11.67 -5.80
C MET A 58 -3.22 -11.95 -5.67
N ALA A 59 -3.63 -13.22 -5.74
CA ALA A 59 -5.02 -13.62 -5.53
C ALA A 59 -5.49 -13.26 -4.11
N GLY A 60 -4.67 -13.50 -3.08
CA GLY A 60 -4.95 -13.06 -1.70
C GLY A 60 -5.10 -11.54 -1.58
N ASN A 61 -4.19 -10.80 -2.20
CA ASN A 61 -4.24 -9.33 -2.27
C ASN A 61 -5.53 -8.80 -2.95
N ILE A 62 -5.97 -9.43 -4.05
CA ILE A 62 -7.25 -9.11 -4.71
C ILE A 62 -8.43 -9.51 -3.81
N GLY A 63 -8.32 -10.65 -3.12
CA GLY A 63 -9.33 -11.11 -2.16
C GLY A 63 -9.58 -10.13 -1.03
N CYS A 64 -8.54 -9.45 -0.52
CA CYS A 64 -8.69 -8.43 0.51
C CYS A 64 -9.66 -7.32 0.11
N TRP A 65 -9.62 -6.88 -1.16
CA TRP A 65 -10.57 -5.90 -1.69
C TRP A 65 -12.02 -6.38 -1.55
N ALA A 66 -12.27 -7.63 -1.93
CA ALA A 66 -13.61 -8.21 -1.88
C ALA A 66 -14.10 -8.45 -0.44
N LEU A 67 -13.21 -8.81 0.48
CA LEU A 67 -13.56 -9.18 1.85
C LEU A 67 -13.62 -8.01 2.83
N THR A 68 -12.82 -6.97 2.59
CA THR A 68 -12.60 -5.89 3.57
C THR A 68 -12.89 -4.49 3.01
N GLY A 69 -13.17 -4.40 1.70
CA GLY A 69 -13.37 -3.14 0.98
C GLY A 69 -12.08 -2.36 0.73
N VAL A 70 -10.93 -2.86 1.17
CA VAL A 70 -9.62 -2.26 0.98
C VAL A 70 -8.60 -3.30 0.54
N GLY A 71 -7.53 -2.87 -0.11
CA GLY A 71 -6.47 -3.78 -0.48
C GLY A 71 -5.28 -3.07 -1.11
N PRO A 72 -4.27 -3.82 -1.52
CA PRO A 72 -3.12 -3.26 -2.21
C PRO A 72 -3.35 -3.20 -3.72
N TRP A 73 -2.74 -2.19 -4.34
CA TRP A 73 -2.66 -1.99 -5.79
C TRP A 73 -1.28 -2.35 -6.32
N ALA A 74 -1.23 -2.72 -7.60
CA ALA A 74 0.01 -2.63 -8.36
C ALA A 74 0.41 -1.16 -8.52
N VAL A 75 1.70 -0.86 -8.40
CA VAL A 75 2.24 0.48 -8.60
C VAL A 75 2.99 0.50 -9.93
N VAL A 76 2.55 1.36 -10.84
CA VAL A 76 3.09 1.49 -12.20
C VAL A 76 3.67 2.89 -12.40
N GLU A 77 4.87 3.00 -12.95
CA GLU A 77 5.50 4.27 -13.30
C GLU A 77 4.88 4.86 -14.57
N ARG A 78 4.30 6.06 -14.49
CA ARG A 78 3.53 6.67 -15.59
C ARG A 78 4.33 6.89 -16.86
N SER A 79 5.60 7.27 -16.73
CA SER A 79 6.45 7.60 -17.88
C SER A 79 6.89 6.39 -18.69
N THR A 80 6.89 5.19 -18.09
CA THR A 80 7.44 3.97 -18.70
C THR A 80 6.41 2.86 -18.82
N GLY A 81 5.29 2.93 -18.10
CA GLY A 81 4.34 1.83 -17.96
C GLY A 81 4.90 0.64 -17.16
N SER A 82 6.09 0.77 -16.56
CA SER A 82 6.72 -0.33 -15.85
C SER A 82 6.07 -0.57 -14.49
N LEU A 83 5.84 -1.84 -14.15
CA LEU A 83 5.52 -2.26 -12.78
C LEU A 83 6.72 -1.95 -11.87
N VAL A 84 6.49 -1.11 -10.85
CA VAL A 84 7.53 -0.70 -9.90
C VAL A 84 7.31 -1.22 -8.48
N GLY A 85 6.19 -1.87 -8.19
CA GLY A 85 5.95 -2.50 -6.90
C GLY A 85 4.47 -2.61 -6.55
N ARG A 86 4.19 -2.58 -5.25
CA ARG A 86 2.84 -2.69 -4.69
C ARG A 86 2.70 -1.69 -3.55
N ALA A 87 1.55 -1.04 -3.45
CA ALA A 87 1.21 -0.18 -2.33
C ALA A 87 -0.29 -0.17 -2.13
N GLY A 88 -0.75 0.06 -0.91
CA GLY A 88 -2.16 0.21 -0.62
C GLY A 88 -2.46 -0.06 0.82
N LEU A 89 -3.60 -0.70 1.06
CA LEU A 89 -4.06 -1.01 2.40
C LEU A 89 -4.13 -2.52 2.63
N TRP A 90 -4.06 -2.94 3.88
CA TRP A 90 -4.23 -4.31 4.31
C TRP A 90 -4.97 -4.35 5.65
N THR A 91 -5.87 -5.31 5.80
CA THR A 91 -6.47 -5.64 7.09
C THR A 91 -7.05 -7.04 7.00
N GLU A 92 -7.10 -7.71 8.14
CA GLU A 92 -7.74 -9.02 8.31
C GLU A 92 -8.29 -9.14 9.74
N PRO A 93 -9.13 -10.15 10.05
CA PRO A 93 -9.64 -10.34 11.40
C PRO A 93 -8.50 -10.47 12.42
N GLY A 94 -8.51 -9.60 13.43
CA GLY A 94 -7.47 -9.55 14.47
C GLY A 94 -6.21 -8.77 14.09
N TRP A 95 -6.15 -8.16 12.89
CA TRP A 95 -5.03 -7.28 12.50
C TRP A 95 -5.06 -5.96 13.30
N PRO A 96 -3.91 -5.30 13.55
CA PRO A 96 -3.80 -4.12 14.41
C PRO A 96 -4.61 -2.88 13.97
N GLY A 97 -5.12 -2.87 12.74
CA GLY A 97 -5.89 -1.79 12.14
C GLY A 97 -5.88 -1.87 10.61
N VAL A 98 -6.40 -0.84 9.93
CA VAL A 98 -6.20 -0.73 8.48
C VAL A 98 -4.77 -0.25 8.24
N GLU A 99 -3.94 -1.14 7.71
CA GLU A 99 -2.52 -0.95 7.54
C GLU A 99 -2.18 -0.39 6.16
N ALA A 100 -1.40 0.68 6.10
CA ALA A 100 -0.71 1.08 4.87
C ALA A 100 0.49 0.18 4.61
N VAL A 101 0.45 -0.53 3.48
CA VAL A 101 1.52 -1.43 3.03
C VAL A 101 2.18 -0.88 1.77
N TRP A 102 3.49 -1.06 1.64
CA TRP A 102 4.23 -0.67 0.45
C TRP A 102 5.48 -1.51 0.24
N PHE A 103 5.83 -1.68 -1.04
CA PHE A 103 7.16 -2.05 -1.46
C PHE A 103 7.44 -1.54 -2.87
N ILE A 104 8.71 -1.28 -3.17
CA ILE A 104 9.16 -0.82 -4.49
C ILE A 104 10.34 -1.69 -4.92
N ARG A 105 10.45 -1.98 -6.22
CA ARG A 105 11.59 -2.69 -6.80
C ARG A 105 12.89 -1.93 -6.58
N ARG A 106 13.98 -2.66 -6.32
CA ARG A 106 15.26 -2.09 -5.84
C ARG A 106 15.85 -1.03 -6.77
N ASP A 107 15.82 -1.28 -8.08
CA ASP A 107 16.27 -0.35 -9.14
C ASP A 107 15.40 0.93 -9.28
N ARG A 108 14.38 1.10 -8.42
CA ARG A 108 13.57 2.32 -8.29
C ARG A 108 13.60 2.92 -6.87
N TRP A 109 14.42 2.40 -5.97
CA TRP A 109 14.64 3.00 -4.65
C TRP A 109 15.25 4.40 -4.72
N GLY A 110 15.13 5.17 -3.64
CA GLY A 110 15.62 6.56 -3.57
C GLY A 110 14.80 7.59 -4.36
N ARG A 111 13.85 7.17 -5.19
CA ARG A 111 12.99 8.07 -6.01
C ARG A 111 11.76 8.60 -5.28
N GLY A 112 11.50 8.13 -4.05
CA GLY A 112 10.34 8.52 -3.25
C GLY A 112 9.01 7.86 -3.66
N TYR A 113 9.04 6.80 -4.48
CA TYR A 113 7.82 6.12 -4.95
C TYR A 113 7.02 5.46 -3.83
N ALA A 114 7.67 4.83 -2.85
CA ALA A 114 6.98 4.21 -1.72
C ALA A 114 6.11 5.23 -0.97
N ARG A 115 6.70 6.39 -0.63
CA ARG A 115 6.00 7.51 0.02
C ARG A 115 4.87 8.05 -0.85
N GLU A 116 5.12 8.30 -2.13
CA GLU A 116 4.09 8.84 -3.03
C GLU A 116 2.89 7.89 -3.17
N ALA A 117 3.14 6.59 -3.32
CA ALA A 117 2.10 5.58 -3.46
C ALA A 117 1.34 5.36 -2.15
N ALA A 118 2.05 5.19 -1.02
CA ALA A 118 1.44 5.03 0.30
C ALA A 118 0.60 6.25 0.67
N ASN A 119 1.07 7.46 0.38
CA ASN A 119 0.30 8.67 0.64
C ASN A 119 -1.01 8.73 -0.16
N ALA A 120 -0.99 8.29 -1.43
CA ALA A 120 -2.20 8.21 -2.24
C ALA A 120 -3.19 7.17 -1.69
N ALA A 121 -2.70 6.02 -1.23
CA ALA A 121 -3.51 4.98 -0.61
C ALA A 121 -4.14 5.45 0.71
N ILE A 122 -3.38 6.11 1.59
CA ILE A 122 -3.87 6.68 2.85
C ILE A 122 -4.97 7.72 2.59
N GLY A 123 -4.74 8.63 1.63
CA GLY A 123 -5.73 9.63 1.27
C GLY A 123 -7.03 9.01 0.73
N TRP A 124 -6.91 7.95 -0.07
CA TRP A 124 -8.07 7.18 -0.50
C TRP A 124 -8.78 6.50 0.68
N ALA A 125 -8.04 5.92 1.63
CA ALA A 125 -8.60 5.29 2.83
C ALA A 125 -9.51 6.25 3.59
N PHE A 126 -8.99 7.42 3.94
CA PHE A 126 -9.73 8.43 4.70
C PHE A 126 -10.90 9.04 3.93
N ALA A 127 -10.82 9.08 2.60
CA ALA A 127 -11.94 9.55 1.77
C ALA A 127 -13.09 8.53 1.70
N GLN A 128 -12.77 7.23 1.66
CA GLN A 128 -13.74 6.16 1.48
C GLN A 128 -14.27 5.56 2.79
N ARG A 129 -13.54 5.75 3.90
CA ARG A 129 -13.88 5.23 5.23
C ARG A 129 -13.98 6.39 6.23
N PRO A 130 -15.13 7.10 6.30
CA PRO A 130 -15.34 8.17 7.27
C PRO A 130 -15.29 7.69 8.73
N ASP A 131 -15.43 6.38 8.94
CA ASP A 131 -15.31 5.68 10.22
C ASP A 131 -13.85 5.35 10.61
N LEU A 132 -12.88 5.61 9.73
CA LEU A 132 -11.48 5.30 9.97
C LEU A 132 -10.78 6.46 10.69
N ASP A 133 -10.60 6.31 12.00
CA ASP A 133 -9.93 7.30 12.84
C ASP A 133 -8.43 7.43 12.53
N GLU A 134 -7.76 6.31 12.27
CA GLU A 134 -6.33 6.24 11.97
C GLU A 134 -5.97 5.14 10.97
N VAL A 135 -4.87 5.34 10.25
CA VAL A 135 -4.19 4.31 9.46
C VAL A 135 -2.93 3.88 10.19
N VAL A 136 -2.64 2.58 10.20
CA VAL A 136 -1.44 2.02 10.83
C VAL A 136 -0.38 1.62 9.79
N ALA A 137 0.85 1.41 10.24
CA ALA A 137 1.89 0.70 9.48
C ALA A 137 2.62 -0.21 10.47
N VAL A 138 2.65 -1.52 10.18
CA VAL A 138 3.22 -2.53 11.06
C VAL A 138 4.61 -2.89 10.53
N ILE A 139 5.65 -2.47 11.25
CA ILE A 139 7.02 -2.47 10.71
C ILE A 139 7.97 -3.17 11.68
N LEU A 140 8.72 -4.16 11.18
CA LEU A 140 9.89 -4.70 11.90
C LEU A 140 10.85 -3.55 12.22
N PRO A 141 11.25 -3.34 13.50
CA PRO A 141 12.09 -2.20 13.90
C PRO A 141 13.40 -2.06 13.08
N ASP A 142 13.97 -3.20 12.67
CA ASP A 142 15.21 -3.24 11.88
C ASP A 142 15.02 -2.88 10.40
N ASN A 143 13.77 -2.79 9.91
CA ASN A 143 13.46 -2.33 8.57
C ASN A 143 13.48 -0.78 8.50
N THR A 144 14.70 -0.24 8.61
CA THR A 144 14.94 1.21 8.64
C THR A 144 14.43 1.94 7.39
N ALA A 145 14.34 1.25 6.23
CA ALA A 145 13.79 1.82 5.01
C ALA A 145 12.29 2.10 5.14
N SER A 146 11.51 1.14 5.64
CA SER A 146 10.07 1.33 5.90
C SER A 146 9.81 2.32 7.03
N VAL A 147 10.61 2.30 8.11
CA VAL A 147 10.52 3.29 9.19
C VAL A 147 10.63 4.71 8.63
N ARG A 148 11.64 4.99 7.79
CA ARG A 148 11.80 6.31 7.17
C ARG A 148 10.65 6.70 6.24
N VAL A 149 9.98 5.73 5.61
CA VAL A 149 8.78 6.02 4.79
C VAL A 149 7.63 6.42 5.71
N ALA A 150 7.36 5.66 6.77
CA ALA A 150 6.32 5.97 7.75
C ALA A 150 6.51 7.35 8.39
N GLU A 151 7.71 7.66 8.86
CA GLU A 151 8.03 8.98 9.42
C GLU A 151 7.81 10.12 8.41
N ARG A 152 8.23 9.93 7.15
CA ARG A 152 8.02 10.94 6.08
C ARG A 152 6.57 11.07 5.63
N LEU A 153 5.72 10.09 5.94
CA LEU A 153 4.27 10.19 5.78
C LEU A 153 3.62 10.95 6.94
N GLY A 154 4.37 11.26 8.00
CA GLY A 154 3.86 11.90 9.22
C GLY A 154 3.34 10.90 10.25
N MET A 155 3.58 9.59 10.07
CA MET A 155 3.17 8.57 11.03
C MET A 155 4.09 8.56 12.24
N THR A 156 3.55 8.23 13.41
CA THR A 156 4.29 8.20 14.68
C THR A 156 4.23 6.82 15.32
N PRO A 157 5.32 6.30 15.90
CA PRO A 157 5.30 5.02 16.60
C PRO A 157 4.43 5.15 17.85
N ARG A 158 3.46 4.25 18.01
CA ARG A 158 2.53 4.26 19.16
C ARG A 158 2.72 3.11 20.12
N ARG A 159 3.01 1.91 19.59
CA ARG A 159 3.08 0.68 20.38
C ARG A 159 3.93 -0.37 19.68
N LEU A 160 4.29 -1.41 20.43
CA LEU A 160 4.81 -2.66 19.91
C LEU A 160 3.70 -3.71 19.92
N GLU A 161 3.65 -4.55 18.89
CA GLU A 161 2.77 -5.71 18.85
C GLU A 161 3.57 -6.96 18.44
N PHE A 162 3.30 -8.08 19.11
CA PHE A 162 3.95 -9.35 18.83
C PHE A 162 3.18 -10.08 17.72
N ILE A 163 3.74 -10.10 16.52
CA ILE A 163 3.10 -10.59 15.30
C ILE A 163 4.03 -11.60 14.63
N HIS A 164 3.50 -12.78 14.31
CA HIS A 164 4.25 -13.87 13.66
C HIS A 164 5.57 -14.27 14.34
N GLY A 165 5.67 -14.10 15.66
CA GLY A 165 6.86 -14.49 16.43
C GLY A 165 7.87 -13.36 16.65
N GLU A 166 7.59 -12.13 16.18
CA GLU A 166 8.50 -10.99 16.27
C GLU A 166 7.78 -9.72 16.75
N ASP A 167 8.51 -8.85 17.45
CA ASP A 167 8.00 -7.53 17.85
C ASP A 167 7.99 -6.58 16.65
N HIS A 168 6.80 -6.05 16.34
CA HIS A 168 6.59 -5.05 15.31
C HIS A 168 6.24 -3.70 15.93
N ALA A 169 6.87 -2.64 15.45
CA ALA A 169 6.49 -1.28 15.79
C ALA A 169 5.26 -0.87 14.96
N VAL A 170 4.18 -0.49 15.64
CA VAL A 170 2.97 0.02 15.02
C VAL A 170 3.04 1.54 14.98
N TYR A 171 3.23 2.07 13.77
CA TYR A 171 3.13 3.49 13.47
C TYR A 171 1.69 3.85 13.14
N THR A 172 1.21 5.00 13.59
CA THR A 172 -0.16 5.46 13.26
C THR A 172 -0.19 6.90 12.78
N ILE A 173 -1.20 7.22 11.99
CA ILE A 173 -1.52 8.60 11.57
C ILE A 173 -3.04 8.78 11.52
N SER A 174 -3.52 9.87 12.13
CA SER A 174 -4.93 10.26 12.04
C SER A 174 -5.23 11.00 10.74
N GLN A 175 -6.50 11.11 10.35
CA GLN A 175 -6.88 11.92 9.18
C GLN A 175 -6.47 13.39 9.34
N ALA A 176 -6.58 13.93 10.56
CA ALA A 176 -6.21 15.30 10.87
C ALA A 176 -4.70 15.53 10.70
N ASP A 177 -3.88 14.64 11.25
CA ASP A 177 -2.42 14.72 11.16
C ASP A 177 -1.93 14.49 9.73
N TRP A 178 -2.51 13.53 9.01
CA TRP A 178 -2.23 13.31 7.58
C TRP A 178 -2.52 14.56 6.74
N SER A 179 -3.68 15.17 6.96
CA SER A 179 -4.07 16.40 6.27
C SER A 179 -3.13 17.57 6.60
N ALA A 180 -2.66 17.66 7.85
CA ALA A 180 -1.68 18.67 8.26
C ALA A 180 -0.30 18.42 7.62
N ALA A 181 0.16 17.16 7.61
CA ALA A 181 1.41 16.76 6.99
C ALA A 181 1.45 17.09 5.49
N LEU A 182 0.33 16.92 4.78
CA LEU A 182 0.22 17.32 3.36
C LEU A 182 0.35 18.83 3.14
N ARG A 183 -0.25 19.64 4.01
CA ARG A 183 -0.18 21.11 3.92
C ARG A 183 1.23 21.65 4.21
N GLY A 184 2.03 20.90 4.96
CA GLY A 184 3.46 21.18 5.17
C GLY A 184 4.37 20.82 3.99
N LEU A 185 3.83 20.21 2.93
CA LEU A 185 4.56 19.86 1.72
C LEU A 185 4.28 20.88 0.60
N PRO A 186 5.23 21.15 -0.32
CA PRO A 186 4.93 21.95 -1.50
C PRO A 186 3.75 21.33 -2.26
N ALA A 187 2.75 22.16 -2.60
CA ALA A 187 1.49 21.72 -3.18
C ALA A 187 1.70 20.83 -4.42
N VAL A 188 1.04 19.67 -4.45
CA VAL A 188 0.84 18.89 -5.67
C VAL A 188 -0.36 19.52 -6.39
N PRO A 189 -0.22 19.99 -7.64
CA PRO A 189 -1.35 20.61 -8.35
C PRO A 189 -2.48 19.58 -8.52
N ALA A 190 -3.70 20.01 -8.21
CA ALA A 190 -4.91 19.23 -8.45
C ALA A 190 -5.09 18.99 -9.95
N VAL A 191 -5.31 17.74 -10.34
CA VAL A 191 -5.68 17.37 -11.72
C VAL A 191 -7.19 17.57 -11.85
N PRO A 192 -7.68 18.35 -12.83
CA PRO A 192 -9.10 18.45 -13.07
C PRO A 192 -9.65 17.10 -13.53
N ALA A 193 -10.83 16.73 -13.04
CA ALA A 193 -11.57 15.56 -13.50
C ALA A 193 -11.75 15.66 -15.03
N GLN A 194 -11.27 14.68 -15.78
CA GLN A 194 -11.56 14.60 -17.20
C GLN A 194 -12.99 14.10 -17.38
N ALA A 195 -13.82 14.96 -17.98
CA ALA A 195 -15.06 14.55 -18.64
C ALA A 195 -14.70 14.00 -20.02
N GLY A 196 -15.19 12.80 -20.33
CA GLY A 196 -15.02 12.12 -21.62
C GLY A 196 -15.52 10.70 -21.57
#